data_AF-A0A3D3X6D0-F1
#
_entry.id   AF-A0A3D3X6D0-F1
#
_cell.length_a   1.000
_cell.length_b   1.000
_cell.length_c   1.000
_cell.angle_alpha   90.00
_cell.angle_beta   90.00
_cell.angle_gamma   90.00
#
_symmetry.space_group_name_H-M   'P 1'
#
loop_
_entity.id
_entity.type
_entity.pdbx_description
1 polymer ?
#
loop_
_entity_poly.entity_id
_entity_poly.type
_entity_poly.pdbx_seq_one_letter_code
_entity_poly.pdbx_strand_id
1 'polypeptide(L)' 'MHHCLEHNDRDRFIAAPDCGLGLLNRDLAKAKLKNLCEAAHSIE' A
#
# COMPACT_ATOMS: atom_id res chain seq x y z
N MET A 1 2.43 -6.16 5.96
CA MET A 1 2.07 -5.02 6.83
C MET A 1 1.98 -5.41 8.31
N HIS A 2 1.56 -6.63 8.71
CA HIS A 2 1.49 -7.03 10.12
C HIS A 2 2.72 -6.68 10.98
N HIS A 3 3.95 -6.98 10.52
CA HIS A 3 5.18 -6.67 11.25
C HIS A 3 5.45 -5.15 11.45
N CYS A 4 4.92 -4.28 10.57
CA CYS A 4 5.05 -2.83 10.75
C CYS A 4 4.15 -2.31 11.88
N LEU A 5 3.01 -2.96 12.11
CA LEU A 5 2.02 -2.55 13.11
C LEU A 5 2.38 -3.01 14.53
N GLU A 6 3.25 -4.01 14.68
CA GLU A 6 3.78 -4.43 15.98
C GLU A 6 4.58 -3.32 16.68
N HIS A 7 5.09 -2.35 15.91
CA HIS A 7 6.01 -1.31 16.39
C HIS A 7 5.53 0.12 16.14
N ASN A 8 4.43 0.32 15.42
CA ASN A 8 3.92 1.65 15.04
C ASN A 8 2.40 1.72 15.15
N ASP A 9 1.91 2.87 15.61
CA ASP A 9 0.48 3.18 15.72
C ASP A 9 -0.21 3.13 14.35
N ARG A 10 -1.27 2.34 14.26
CA ARG A 10 -2.04 2.11 13.03
C ARG A 10 -2.57 3.40 12.43
N ASP A 11 -3.05 4.31 13.27
CA ASP A 11 -3.70 5.56 12.83
C ASP A 11 -2.71 6.55 12.19
N ARG A 12 -1.40 6.27 12.31
CA ARG A 12 -0.33 7.07 11.72
C ARG A 12 0.32 6.40 10.52
N PHE A 13 -0.17 5.23 10.11
CA PHE A 13 0.42 4.46 9.01
C PHE A 13 -0.16 4.87 7.66
N ILE A 14 0.71 5.14 6.69
CA ILE A 14 0.31 5.42 5.30
C ILE A 14 0.81 4.28 4.42
N ALA A 15 -0.11 3.61 3.74
CA ALA A 15 0.22 2.66 2.69
C ALA A 15 0.48 3.42 1.39
N ALA A 16 1.72 3.38 0.89
CA ALA A 16 2.10 4.01 -0.37
C ALA A 16 3.14 3.16 -1.12
N PRO A 17 3.29 3.35 -2.43
CA PRO A 17 4.44 2.83 -3.16
C PRO A 17 5.75 3.49 -2.71
N ASP A 18 6.86 2.76 -2.76
CA ASP A 18 8.18 3.29 -2.38
C ASP A 18 8.64 4.46 -3.29
N CYS A 19 8.22 4.46 -4.56
CA CYS A 19 8.54 5.48 -5.54
C CYS A 19 7.38 5.73 -6.52
N GLY A 20 7.58 6.67 -7.46
CA GLY A 20 6.57 6.96 -8.49
C GLY A 20 6.35 5.80 -9.45
N LEU A 21 5.11 5.64 -9.92
CA LEU A 21 4.72 4.56 -10.85
C LEU A 21 4.96 4.90 -12.33
N GLY A 22 5.77 5.92 -12.64
CA GLY A 22 5.93 6.47 -14.00
C GLY A 22 6.54 5.51 -15.03
N LEU A 23 7.20 4.43 -14.57
CA LEU A 23 7.74 3.37 -15.43
C LEU A 23 6.69 2.32 -15.81
N LEU A 24 5.53 2.30 -15.15
CA LEU A 24 4.46 1.36 -15.41
C LEU A 24 3.46 1.96 -16.39
N ASN A 25 2.88 1.12 -17.25
CA ASN A 25 1.68 1.54 -17.97
C ASN A 25 0.53 1.77 -16.98
N ARG A 26 -0.47 2.53 -17.43
CA ARG A 26 -1.57 2.99 -16.59
C ARG A 26 -2.37 1.84 -15.97
N ASP A 27 -2.61 0.77 -16.71
CA ASP A 27 -3.45 -0.34 -16.25
C ASP A 27 -2.74 -1.16 -15.18
N LEU A 28 -1.44 -1.41 -15.37
CA LEU A 28 -0.61 -2.08 -14.39
C LEU A 28 -0.44 -1.25 -13.12
N ALA A 29 -0.23 0.07 -13.26
CA ALA A 29 -0.16 0.98 -12.12
C ALA A 29 -1.46 0.94 -11.30
N LYS A 30 -2.62 1.00 -11.97
CA LYS A 30 -3.94 0.90 -11.32
C LYS A 30 -4.16 -0.44 -10.63
N ALA A 31 -3.80 -1.55 -11.28
CA ALA A 31 -3.95 -2.88 -10.70
C ALA A 31 -3.12 -3.02 -9.41
N LYS A 32 -1.87 -2.54 -9.42
CA LYS A 32 -1.01 -2.57 -8.22
C LYS A 32 -1.53 -1.68 -7.11
N LEU A 33 -2.01 -0.48 -7.43
CA LEU A 33 -2.63 0.41 -6.44
C LEU A 33 -3.90 -0.19 -5.84
N LYS A 34 -4.73 -0.86 -6.63
CA LYS A 34 -5.90 -1.58 -6.13
C LYS A 34 -5.50 -2.64 -5.12
N ASN A 35 -4.52 -3.49 -5.45
CA ASN A 35 -4.05 -4.52 -4.53
C ASN A 35 -3.43 -3.93 -3.25
N LEU A 36 -2.70 -2.81 -3.36
CA LEU A 36 -2.16 -2.10 -2.20
C LEU A 36 -3.29 -1.62 -1.27
N CYS A 37 -4.32 -1.00 -1.83
CA CYS A 37 -5.48 -0.55 -1.07
C CYS A 37 -6.21 -1.74 -0.43
N GLU A 38 -6.46 -2.82 -1.16
CA GLU A 38 -7.13 -4.02 -0.61
C GLU A 38 -6.33 -4.61 0.55
N ALA A 39 -5.02 -4.76 0.40
CA ALA A 39 -4.14 -5.26 1.45
C ALA A 39 -4.04 -4.32 2.66
N ALA A 40 -4.14 -3.00 2.45
CA ALA A 40 -4.14 -2.03 3.54
C ALA A 40 -5.45 -2.08 4.36
N HIS A 41 -6.59 -2.29 3.70
CA HIS A 41 -7.90 -2.38 4.37
C HIS A 41 -8.16 -3.76 4.99
N SER A 42 -7.44 -4.80 4.58
CA SER A 42 -7.60 -6.16 5.13
C SER A 42 -6.88 -6.37 6.46
N ILE A 43 -6.42 -5.31 7.11
CA ILE A 43 -5.65 -5.38 8.36
C ILE A 43 -6.53 -4.87 9.50
N GLU A 44 -7.03 -5.82 10.31
CA GLU A 44 -7.80 -5.56 11.54
C GLU A 44 -6.90 -5.21 12.73
#